data_AF-A0A2E5UHD4-F1
#
_entry.id   AF-A0A2E5UHD4-F1
#
_cell.length_a   1.000
_cell.length_b   1.000
_cell.length_c   1.000
_cell.angle_alpha   90.00
_cell.angle_beta   90.00
_cell.angle_gamma   90.00
#
_symmetry.space_group_name_H-M   'P 1'
#
loop_
_entity.id
_entity.type
_entity.pdbx_description
1 polymer ?
#
loop_
_entity_poly.entity_id
_entity_poly.type
_entity_poly.pdbx_seq_one_letter_code
_entity_poly.pdbx_strand_id
1 'polypeptide(L)'
;MYMTHGEISTTSCKPQASEHTLPARGWMGKLALQTMLPPQLPPKLPPIQTNFYCFLNLLRHSRTSMQRFALLLTLLFSCVSYAETHVVNCGGMAFSPATITVQPGDTIKWQYTGGFPHTATSGANCAYDGLFHGTVAKFNPTYEWVVPNDVPEVIPYYCIPHCSDGMTGTIYVDGVIACSSDIDGDGMVGVTDLLAVIDAWGQSESDADVNDDGDINVSDVLQIVSDWGSC
;
A
#
# COMPACT_ATOMS: atom_id res chain seq x y z
N MET A 1 -50.89 46.80 24.21
CA MET A 1 -49.69 47.41 24.82
C MET A 1 -48.54 47.20 23.85
N TYR A 2 -47.84 48.28 23.54
CA TYR A 2 -46.91 48.44 22.42
C TYR A 2 -45.58 47.68 22.57
N MET A 3 -44.87 47.63 21.43
CA MET A 3 -43.40 47.58 21.19
C MET A 3 -42.81 46.22 20.78
N THR A 4 -41.87 46.08 19.84
CA THR A 4 -41.35 46.89 18.70
C THR A 4 -40.40 45.97 17.90
N HIS A 5 -40.12 46.36 16.65
CA HIS A 5 -39.32 45.73 15.60
C HIS A 5 -37.82 45.48 15.87
N GLY A 6 -37.24 44.58 15.06
CA GLY A 6 -35.82 44.54 14.69
C GLY A 6 -35.62 43.78 13.37
N GLU A 7 -35.32 44.49 12.29
CA GLU A 7 -35.00 43.96 10.95
C GLU A 7 -33.57 43.41 10.88
N ILE A 8 -33.35 42.39 10.04
CA ILE A 8 -32.02 41.90 9.64
C ILE A 8 -31.90 41.96 8.11
N SER A 9 -30.81 42.60 7.67
CA SER A 9 -30.39 42.86 6.30
C SER A 9 -29.90 41.60 5.58
N THR A 10 -30.35 41.37 4.35
CA THR A 10 -29.84 40.32 3.46
C THR A 10 -29.08 40.96 2.29
N THR A 11 -27.78 40.66 2.14
CA THR A 11 -27.01 41.00 0.93
C THR A 11 -26.77 39.75 0.11
N SER A 12 -27.31 39.73 -1.11
CA SER A 12 -27.19 38.68 -2.12
C SER A 12 -26.20 39.14 -3.20
N CYS A 13 -25.13 38.39 -3.43
CA CYS A 13 -24.21 38.60 -4.55
C CYS A 13 -24.79 38.07 -5.87
N LYS A 14 -24.76 38.90 -6.93
CA LYS A 14 -24.99 38.51 -8.34
C LYS A 14 -23.67 38.61 -9.12
N PRO A 15 -23.41 37.73 -10.11
CA PRO A 15 -22.26 37.85 -11.00
C PRO A 15 -22.53 38.79 -12.19
N GLN A 16 -21.50 39.53 -12.62
CA GLN A 16 -21.48 40.36 -13.83
C GLN A 16 -20.84 39.60 -15.00
N ALA A 17 -21.48 39.65 -16.17
CA ALA A 17 -20.90 39.29 -17.47
C ALA A 17 -20.65 40.57 -18.27
N SER A 18 -19.56 40.63 -19.03
CA SER A 18 -19.24 41.75 -19.92
C SER A 18 -19.11 41.27 -21.37
N GLU A 19 -19.94 41.84 -22.24
CA GLU A 19 -19.94 41.68 -23.70
C GLU A 19 -18.92 42.62 -24.36
N HIS A 20 -18.30 42.18 -25.46
CA HIS A 20 -17.49 43.01 -26.35
C HIS A 20 -18.07 42.99 -27.78
N THR A 21 -18.31 44.17 -28.34
CA THR A 21 -18.77 44.41 -29.72
C THR A 21 -17.68 45.07 -30.59
N LEU A 22 -17.77 44.79 -31.91
CA LEU A 22 -16.83 45.04 -33.04
C LEU A 22 -16.77 46.53 -33.50
N PRO A 23 -15.93 46.94 -34.49
CA PRO A 23 -16.31 46.83 -35.92
C PRO A 23 -15.16 46.71 -36.97
N ALA A 24 -15.55 46.64 -38.26
CA ALA A 24 -14.77 46.31 -39.47
C ALA A 24 -14.58 47.47 -40.49
N ARG A 25 -13.89 47.18 -41.62
CA ARG A 25 -13.68 47.91 -42.93
C ARG A 25 -12.32 48.62 -43.07
N GLY A 26 -11.60 48.73 -44.21
CA GLY A 26 -11.73 48.31 -45.61
C GLY A 26 -10.89 49.20 -46.57
N TRP A 27 -10.04 48.60 -47.42
CA TRP A 27 -9.52 48.95 -48.78
C TRP A 27 -9.11 50.38 -49.25
N MET A 28 -7.91 50.49 -49.86
CA MET A 28 -7.57 50.93 -51.25
C MET A 28 -6.21 51.68 -51.37
N GLY A 29 -5.44 51.38 -52.42
CA GLY A 29 -4.06 51.86 -52.62
C GLY A 29 -3.88 53.03 -53.60
N LYS A 30 -2.61 53.42 -53.85
CA LYS A 30 -2.13 54.13 -55.05
C LYS A 30 -0.58 54.12 -55.16
N LEU A 31 -0.10 53.82 -56.37
CA LEU A 31 1.23 54.01 -56.99
C LEU A 31 1.62 55.52 -57.04
N ALA A 32 2.82 56.03 -57.34
CA ALA A 32 4.24 55.65 -57.51
C ALA A 32 4.98 56.98 -57.87
N LEU A 33 6.30 57.13 -57.62
CA LEU A 33 7.35 57.53 -58.60
C LEU A 33 8.69 58.00 -57.96
N GLN A 34 9.77 57.37 -58.42
CA GLN A 34 11.16 57.81 -58.65
C GLN A 34 11.95 58.62 -57.58
N THR A 35 13.09 58.07 -57.14
CA THR A 35 14.42 58.51 -57.60
C THR A 35 15.44 57.38 -57.37
N MET A 36 16.25 57.07 -58.39
CA MET A 36 17.30 56.06 -58.34
C MET A 36 18.61 56.69 -57.87
N LEU A 37 19.16 56.18 -56.75
CA LEU A 37 20.51 56.46 -56.27
C LEU A 37 21.47 55.30 -56.67
N PRO A 38 22.74 55.58 -56.99
CA PRO A 38 23.78 54.59 -57.31
C PRO A 38 24.26 53.78 -56.06
N PRO A 39 25.08 52.73 -56.26
CA PRO A 39 24.94 51.43 -55.60
C PRO A 39 25.71 51.31 -54.28
N GLN A 40 25.20 50.47 -53.37
CA GLN A 40 25.95 50.01 -52.19
C GLN A 40 26.38 48.56 -52.42
N LEU A 41 27.67 48.27 -52.24
CA LEU A 41 28.21 46.91 -52.23
C LEU A 41 27.46 46.06 -51.19
N PRO A 42 27.21 44.76 -51.45
CA PRO A 42 26.58 43.91 -50.45
C PRO A 42 27.48 43.79 -49.21
N PRO A 43 26.90 43.85 -47.99
CA PRO A 43 27.64 43.56 -46.77
C PRO A 43 28.15 42.11 -46.80
N LYS A 44 29.39 41.90 -46.33
CA LYS A 44 29.97 40.57 -46.16
C LYS A 44 29.04 39.69 -45.32
N LEU A 45 28.74 38.49 -45.82
CA LEU A 45 27.98 37.48 -45.09
C LEU A 45 28.66 37.20 -43.73
N PRO A 46 27.90 37.20 -42.62
CA PRO A 46 28.42 36.72 -41.35
C PRO A 46 28.72 35.22 -41.42
N PRO A 47 29.65 34.71 -40.60
CA PRO A 47 29.98 33.29 -40.59
C PRO A 47 28.75 32.45 -40.22
N ILE A 48 28.56 31.35 -40.96
CA ILE A 48 27.56 30.32 -40.67
C ILE A 48 27.93 29.70 -39.32
N GLN A 49 27.33 30.18 -38.23
CA GLN A 49 27.26 29.40 -37.01
C GLN A 49 26.13 28.40 -37.17
N THR A 50 26.49 27.16 -37.45
CA THR A 50 25.57 26.04 -37.36
C THR A 50 24.99 26.01 -35.94
N ASN A 51 23.67 26.16 -35.83
CA ASN A 51 22.93 26.13 -34.58
C ASN A 51 23.07 24.76 -33.89
N PHE A 52 24.12 24.59 -33.09
CA PHE A 52 24.28 23.46 -32.17
C PHE A 52 23.19 23.44 -31.07
N TYR A 53 22.41 24.51 -30.93
CA TYR A 53 21.35 24.63 -29.93
C TYR A 53 20.02 23.96 -30.30
N CYS A 54 19.79 23.61 -31.58
CA CYS A 54 18.51 23.00 -31.98
C CYS A 54 18.49 21.47 -31.77
N PHE A 55 19.66 20.82 -31.68
CA PHE A 55 19.74 19.38 -31.37
C PHE A 55 19.74 19.07 -29.86
N LEU A 56 20.11 20.01 -29.01
CA LEU A 56 20.12 19.79 -27.56
C LEU A 56 18.74 19.95 -26.90
N ASN A 57 17.80 20.68 -27.51
CA ASN A 57 16.44 20.82 -26.97
C ASN A 57 15.50 19.65 -27.34
N LEU A 58 15.75 18.94 -28.45
CA LEU A 58 14.97 17.75 -28.80
C LEU A 58 15.36 16.50 -27.98
N LEU A 59 16.56 16.48 -27.38
CA LEU A 59 17.01 15.42 -26.46
C LEU A 59 16.69 15.73 -24.98
N ARG A 60 16.25 16.95 -24.65
CA ARG A 60 15.86 17.32 -23.28
C ARG A 60 14.39 16.99 -22.97
N HIS A 61 13.51 17.01 -23.97
CA HIS A 61 12.10 16.61 -23.84
C HIS A 61 11.88 15.09 -23.89
N SER A 62 12.77 14.30 -24.52
CA SER A 62 12.62 12.84 -24.54
C SER A 62 12.98 12.17 -23.21
N ARG A 63 13.84 12.80 -22.40
CA ARG A 63 14.28 12.29 -21.10
C ARG A 63 13.19 12.42 -20.02
N THR A 64 12.42 13.51 -20.01
CA THR A 64 11.36 13.75 -19.02
C THR A 64 10.09 12.92 -19.26
N SER A 65 9.84 12.50 -20.50
CA SER A 65 8.68 11.65 -20.85
C SER A 65 8.90 10.18 -20.47
N MET A 66 10.10 9.63 -20.72
CA MET A 66 10.45 8.27 -20.27
C MET A 66 10.54 8.16 -18.74
N GLN A 67 10.94 9.22 -18.03
CA GLN A 67 10.99 9.21 -16.57
C GLN A 67 9.60 9.14 -15.91
N ARG A 68 8.55 9.69 -16.53
CA ARG A 68 7.18 9.61 -16.00
C ARG A 68 6.54 8.24 -16.22
N PHE A 69 6.86 7.56 -17.31
CA PHE A 69 6.42 6.18 -17.55
C PHE A 69 7.20 5.14 -16.73
N ALA A 70 8.50 5.38 -16.49
CA ALA A 70 9.31 4.49 -15.66
C ALA A 70 8.91 4.54 -14.17
N LEU A 71 8.52 5.71 -13.64
CA LEU A 71 8.07 5.86 -12.25
C LEU A 71 6.69 5.21 -12.01
N LEU A 72 5.79 5.21 -12.99
CA LEU A 72 4.50 4.53 -12.93
C LEU A 72 4.61 3.00 -13.04
N LEU A 73 5.65 2.48 -13.70
CA LEU A 73 5.86 1.03 -13.85
C LEU A 73 6.53 0.38 -12.63
N THR A 74 7.30 1.14 -11.84
CA THR A 74 7.93 0.66 -10.60
C THR A 74 6.96 0.57 -9.42
N LEU A 75 5.82 1.28 -9.46
CA LEU A 75 4.75 1.21 -8.45
C LEU A 75 3.80 0.01 -8.62
N LEU A 76 3.90 -0.72 -9.74
CA LEU A 76 3.15 -1.98 -9.98
C LEU A 76 3.93 -3.22 -9.55
N PHE A 77 5.14 -3.05 -9.00
CA PHE A 77 5.85 -4.08 -8.24
C PHE A 77 5.44 -4.01 -6.77
N SER A 78 4.13 -3.88 -6.51
CA SER A 78 3.56 -4.13 -5.20
C SER A 78 3.87 -5.58 -4.85
N CYS A 79 4.61 -5.76 -3.76
CA CYS A 79 4.88 -7.00 -3.05
C CYS A 79 3.84 -8.10 -3.36
N VAL A 80 4.21 -9.08 -4.19
CA VAL A 80 3.52 -10.37 -4.16
C VAL A 80 4.12 -11.11 -2.96
N SER A 81 3.41 -11.12 -1.83
CA SER A 81 3.76 -12.03 -0.75
C SER A 81 3.36 -13.44 -1.20
N TYR A 82 4.33 -14.36 -1.23
CA TYR A 82 4.08 -15.76 -1.51
C TYR A 82 4.06 -16.50 -0.18
N ALA A 83 3.07 -17.36 0.02
CA ALA A 83 3.07 -18.33 1.11
C ALA A 83 4.38 -19.15 1.08
N GLU A 84 5.18 -19.06 2.14
CA GLU A 84 6.42 -19.79 2.32
C GLU A 84 6.16 -21.13 3.02
N THR A 85 7.01 -22.14 2.77
CA THR A 85 6.99 -23.40 3.52
C THR A 85 8.17 -23.46 4.49
N HIS A 86 7.86 -23.48 5.79
CA HIS A 86 8.83 -23.60 6.88
C HIS A 86 8.99 -25.06 7.29
N VAL A 87 10.22 -25.59 7.23
CA VAL A 87 10.49 -27.00 7.56
C VAL A 87 11.03 -27.13 8.99
N VAL A 88 10.34 -27.91 9.81
CA VAL A 88 10.74 -28.26 11.19
C VAL A 88 11.12 -29.74 11.25
N ASN A 89 12.40 -30.02 11.45
CA ASN A 89 12.86 -31.40 11.59
C ASN A 89 12.47 -31.96 12.97
N CYS A 90 11.86 -33.14 12.95
CA CYS A 90 11.51 -33.94 14.13
C CYS A 90 12.48 -35.11 14.21
N GLY A 91 13.36 -35.10 15.20
CA GLY A 91 14.30 -36.20 15.41
C GLY A 91 14.99 -36.14 16.77
N GLY A 92 15.44 -37.30 17.25
CA GLY A 92 15.96 -37.40 18.62
C GLY A 92 14.84 -37.11 19.63
N MET A 93 15.01 -36.07 20.44
CA MET A 93 13.99 -35.57 21.39
C MET A 93 13.74 -34.06 21.19
N ALA A 94 13.89 -33.56 19.96
CA ALA A 94 13.85 -32.13 19.67
C ALA A 94 13.18 -31.80 18.33
N PHE A 95 12.68 -30.58 18.25
CA PHE A 95 12.36 -29.91 17.00
C PHE A 95 13.57 -29.08 16.54
N SER A 96 13.88 -29.09 15.25
CA SER A 96 15.00 -28.33 14.68
C SER A 96 14.62 -27.64 13.36
N PRO A 97 14.52 -26.31 13.34
CA PRO A 97 14.64 -25.40 14.48
C PRO A 97 13.50 -25.60 15.51
N ALA A 98 13.75 -25.30 16.79
CA ALA A 98 12.72 -25.35 17.82
C ALA A 98 11.81 -24.11 17.81
N THR A 99 12.29 -23.03 17.20
CA THR A 99 11.57 -21.77 17.04
C THR A 99 11.57 -21.38 15.57
N ILE A 100 10.41 -21.03 15.05
CA ILE A 100 10.24 -20.47 13.71
C ILE A 100 9.40 -19.21 13.77
N THR A 101 9.58 -18.36 12.77
CA THR A 101 8.78 -17.18 12.52
C THR A 101 8.10 -17.37 11.17
N VAL A 102 6.79 -17.20 11.12
CA VAL A 102 5.93 -17.45 9.96
C VAL A 102 4.95 -16.30 9.77
N GLN A 103 4.30 -16.21 8.62
CA GLN A 103 3.18 -15.31 8.38
C GLN A 103 1.88 -16.08 8.16
N PRO A 104 0.70 -15.48 8.34
CA PRO A 104 -0.55 -16.04 7.83
C PRO A 104 -0.44 -16.48 6.36
N GLY A 105 -0.99 -17.65 6.06
CA GLY A 105 -0.90 -18.29 4.75
C GLY A 105 0.34 -19.15 4.54
N ASP A 106 1.39 -19.03 5.35
CA ASP A 106 2.54 -19.93 5.29
C ASP A 106 2.15 -21.38 5.63
N THR A 107 2.97 -22.33 5.19
CA THR A 107 2.83 -23.74 5.56
C THR A 107 3.97 -24.18 6.47
N ILE A 108 3.64 -24.70 7.66
CA ILE A 108 4.60 -25.34 8.54
C ILE A 108 4.62 -26.83 8.24
N LYS A 109 5.79 -27.35 7.89
CA LYS A 109 6.02 -28.77 7.57
C LYS A 109 6.93 -29.39 8.61
N TRP A 110 6.35 -30.22 9.48
CA TRP A 110 7.13 -31.07 10.37
C TRP A 110 7.58 -32.33 9.64
N GLN A 111 8.90 -32.59 9.62
CA GLN A 111 9.49 -33.70 8.88
C GLN A 111 10.25 -34.66 9.79
N TYR A 112 9.97 -35.95 9.68
CA TYR A 112 10.69 -37.01 10.38
C TYR A 112 12.12 -37.13 9.88
N THR A 113 13.09 -37.07 10.81
CA THR A 113 14.52 -37.20 10.51
C THR A 113 15.17 -38.40 11.18
N GLY A 114 14.53 -39.04 12.16
CA GLY A 114 15.01 -40.27 12.77
C GLY A 114 14.53 -40.46 14.21
N GLY A 115 14.75 -41.67 14.76
CA GLY A 115 14.41 -41.99 16.14
C GLY A 115 13.00 -42.54 16.33
N PHE A 116 12.31 -42.05 17.37
CA PHE A 116 10.98 -42.49 17.75
C PHE A 116 9.89 -41.75 16.96
N PRO A 117 8.64 -42.25 16.90
CA PRO A 117 7.52 -41.48 16.36
C PRO A 117 7.29 -40.19 17.14
N HIS A 118 7.05 -39.09 16.44
CA HIS A 118 6.79 -37.77 17.01
C HIS A 118 5.35 -37.32 16.72
N THR A 119 4.91 -36.29 17.43
CA THR A 119 3.78 -35.44 17.03
C THR A 119 4.23 -33.99 16.98
N ALA A 120 3.51 -33.19 16.19
CA ALA A 120 3.42 -31.75 16.38
C ALA A 120 2.02 -31.47 16.94
N THR A 121 1.93 -30.83 18.09
CA THR A 121 0.66 -30.61 18.79
C THR A 121 0.71 -29.26 19.46
N SER A 122 -0.21 -28.37 19.09
CA SER A 122 -0.28 -27.02 19.66
C SER A 122 -0.63 -27.06 21.15
N GLY A 123 -0.18 -26.04 21.88
CA GLY A 123 -0.42 -25.85 23.30
C GLY A 123 0.83 -25.87 24.15
N ALA A 124 0.64 -25.51 25.42
CA ALA A 124 1.71 -25.38 26.41
C ALA A 124 1.57 -26.43 27.51
N ASN A 125 2.65 -26.71 28.23
CA ASN A 125 2.65 -27.59 29.41
C ASN A 125 2.03 -28.98 29.14
N CYS A 126 2.25 -29.51 27.94
CA CYS A 126 1.70 -30.80 27.52
C CYS A 126 0.16 -30.86 27.49
N ALA A 127 -0.51 -29.71 27.34
CA ALA A 127 -1.95 -29.61 27.18
C ALA A 127 -2.27 -29.11 25.77
N TYR A 128 -3.06 -29.87 25.02
CA TYR A 128 -3.50 -29.48 23.67
C TYR A 128 -4.52 -28.34 23.75
N ASP A 129 -4.32 -27.30 22.94
CA ASP A 129 -5.17 -26.09 22.92
C ASP A 129 -6.19 -26.04 21.77
N GLY A 130 -6.14 -26.98 20.81
CA GLY A 130 -7.10 -27.07 19.71
C GLY A 130 -6.59 -26.63 18.34
N LEU A 131 -5.46 -25.91 18.22
CA LEU A 131 -5.06 -25.31 16.94
C LEU A 131 -4.61 -26.34 15.89
N PHE A 132 -3.69 -27.25 16.24
CA PHE A 132 -3.24 -28.30 15.34
C PHE A 132 -2.73 -29.54 16.07
N HIS A 133 -2.86 -30.70 15.41
CA HIS A 133 -2.31 -31.96 15.89
C HIS A 133 -2.03 -32.90 14.71
N GLY A 134 -0.81 -33.44 14.65
CA GLY A 134 -0.44 -34.43 13.64
C GLY A 134 0.73 -35.31 14.04
N THR A 135 0.73 -36.54 13.52
CA THR A 135 1.79 -37.54 13.75
C THR A 135 2.89 -37.44 12.69
N VAL A 136 4.15 -37.52 13.12
CA VAL A 136 5.35 -37.45 12.28
C VAL A 136 6.26 -38.64 12.61
N ALA A 137 6.31 -39.62 11.73
CA ALA A 137 6.99 -40.90 11.97
C ALA A 137 7.57 -41.47 10.68
N LYS A 138 8.44 -42.49 10.77
CA LYS A 138 9.04 -43.12 9.57
C LYS A 138 8.03 -43.53 8.48
N PHE A 139 6.84 -44.00 8.87
CA PHE A 139 5.78 -44.44 7.95
C PHE A 139 4.83 -43.30 7.52
N ASN A 140 4.87 -42.16 8.21
CA ASN A 140 4.19 -40.92 7.83
C ASN A 140 5.16 -39.75 8.07
N PRO A 141 6.13 -39.55 7.16
CA PRO A 141 7.33 -38.78 7.45
C PRO A 141 7.08 -37.28 7.53
N THR A 142 5.87 -36.80 7.22
CA THR A 142 5.56 -35.38 7.20
C THR A 142 4.18 -35.10 7.76
N TYR A 143 4.05 -34.00 8.48
CA TYR A 143 2.78 -33.36 8.84
C TYR A 143 2.86 -31.90 8.42
N GLU A 144 1.77 -31.37 7.85
CA GLU A 144 1.70 -30.00 7.34
C GLU A 144 0.49 -29.30 7.94
N TRP A 145 0.65 -28.02 8.27
CA TRP A 145 -0.41 -27.14 8.74
C TRP A 145 -0.21 -25.76 8.10
N VAL A 146 -1.29 -25.19 7.57
CA VAL A 146 -1.31 -23.84 7.01
C VAL A 146 -1.68 -22.88 8.12
N VAL A 147 -0.89 -21.81 8.27
CA VAL A 147 -1.10 -20.77 9.28
C VAL A 147 -2.37 -19.99 8.92
N PRO A 148 -3.44 -20.04 9.72
CA PRO A 148 -4.64 -19.24 9.51
C PRO A 148 -4.34 -17.76 9.72
N ASN A 149 -5.25 -16.90 9.28
CA ASN A 149 -5.09 -15.47 9.52
C ASN A 149 -5.50 -15.06 10.94
N ASP A 150 -6.50 -15.74 11.51
CA ASP A 150 -7.04 -15.51 12.85
C ASP A 150 -6.29 -16.30 13.94
N VAL A 151 -4.96 -16.30 13.87
CA VAL A 151 -4.10 -17.10 14.75
C VAL A 151 -3.39 -16.23 15.80
N PRO A 152 -3.15 -16.72 17.03
CA PRO A 152 -2.35 -15.99 18.00
C PRO A 152 -0.92 -15.73 17.51
N GLU A 153 -0.36 -14.57 17.89
CA GLU A 153 1.01 -14.16 17.57
C GLU A 153 2.06 -15.17 18.05
N VAL A 154 1.81 -15.85 19.18
CA VAL A 154 2.73 -16.84 19.76
C VAL A 154 2.01 -18.16 20.00
N ILE A 155 2.47 -19.21 19.31
CA ILE A 155 1.90 -20.56 19.41
C ILE A 155 2.95 -21.51 20.01
N PRO A 156 2.84 -21.86 21.31
CA PRO A 156 3.61 -22.96 21.86
C PRO A 156 3.12 -24.28 21.26
N TYR A 157 4.03 -25.24 21.07
CA TYR A 157 3.68 -26.58 20.66
C TYR A 157 4.64 -27.61 21.23
N TYR A 158 4.22 -28.88 21.24
CA TYR A 158 4.96 -29.96 21.85
C TYR A 158 4.76 -31.29 21.11
N CYS A 159 5.63 -32.24 21.42
CA CYS A 159 5.50 -33.64 21.03
C CYS A 159 4.83 -34.42 22.17
N ILE A 160 3.66 -35.01 21.96
CA ILE A 160 2.90 -35.73 23.01
C ILE A 160 3.76 -36.80 23.71
N PRO A 161 4.37 -37.77 23.02
CA PRO A 161 5.12 -38.83 23.69
C PRO A 161 6.42 -38.35 24.37
N HIS A 162 6.93 -37.16 24.04
CA HIS A 162 8.23 -36.66 24.50
C HIS A 162 8.14 -35.29 25.19
N CYS A 163 6.94 -34.89 25.61
CA CYS A 163 6.73 -33.58 26.21
C CYS A 163 7.44 -33.44 27.55
N SER A 164 7.40 -34.50 28.37
CA SER A 164 8.11 -34.55 29.66
C SER A 164 9.62 -34.53 29.52
N ASP A 165 10.14 -34.87 28.33
CA ASP A 165 11.57 -34.79 27.99
C ASP A 165 11.97 -33.42 27.42
N GLY A 166 11.02 -32.49 27.31
CA GLY A 166 11.27 -31.12 26.84
C GLY A 166 11.20 -30.95 25.32
N MET A 167 10.59 -31.89 24.59
CA MET A 167 10.40 -31.75 23.15
C MET A 167 9.27 -30.75 22.85
N THR A 168 9.60 -29.47 22.95
CA THR A 168 8.71 -28.32 22.76
C THR A 168 9.27 -27.37 21.70
N GLY A 169 8.41 -26.58 21.08
CA GLY A 169 8.80 -25.49 20.20
C GLY A 169 7.86 -24.30 20.32
N THR A 170 8.20 -23.25 19.59
CA THR A 170 7.43 -21.99 19.55
C THR A 170 7.35 -21.50 18.12
N ILE A 171 6.15 -21.14 17.68
CA ILE A 171 5.93 -20.46 16.41
C ILE A 171 5.61 -19.01 16.77
N TYR A 172 6.38 -18.07 16.21
CA TYR A 172 6.02 -16.66 16.17
C TYR A 172 5.32 -16.40 14.84
N VAL A 173 4.20 -15.70 14.87
CA VAL A 173 3.45 -15.31 13.68
C VAL A 173 3.71 -13.83 13.45
N ASP A 174 4.74 -13.54 12.66
CA ASP A 174 5.10 -12.18 12.25
C ASP A 174 4.26 -11.78 11.05
N GLY A 175 3.80 -10.54 11.01
CA GLY A 175 2.97 -10.10 9.91
C GLY A 175 1.65 -10.86 9.86
N VAL A 176 0.99 -11.03 11.02
CA VAL A 176 -0.39 -10.51 11.06
C VAL A 176 -0.29 -9.16 10.38
N ILE A 177 -0.62 -9.14 9.08
CA ILE A 177 -0.99 -7.90 8.46
C ILE A 177 -2.22 -7.59 9.28
N ALA A 178 -2.04 -6.77 10.33
CA ALA A 178 -3.03 -5.81 10.70
C ALA A 178 -3.35 -5.18 9.35
N CYS A 179 -4.40 -5.69 8.72
CA CYS A 179 -5.15 -4.94 7.75
C CYS A 179 -5.20 -3.54 8.39
N SER A 180 -4.85 -2.49 7.65
CA SER A 180 -4.84 -1.14 8.24
C SER A 180 -6.15 -0.83 8.97
N SER A 181 -7.22 -1.53 8.58
CA SER A 181 -8.54 -1.58 9.16
C SER A 181 -8.74 -2.37 10.50
N ASP A 182 -7.79 -3.16 11.00
CA ASP A 182 -7.80 -3.79 12.35
C ASP A 182 -6.96 -2.91 13.28
N ILE A 183 -7.64 -1.94 13.88
CA ILE A 183 -7.05 -0.86 14.65
C ILE A 183 -6.75 -1.33 16.09
N ASP A 184 -7.53 -2.28 16.62
CA ASP A 184 -7.34 -2.79 17.98
C ASP A 184 -6.45 -4.05 18.06
N GLY A 185 -6.13 -4.65 16.92
CA GLY A 185 -5.21 -5.77 16.77
C GLY A 185 -5.80 -7.10 17.23
N ASP A 186 -7.13 -7.25 17.24
CA ASP A 186 -7.80 -8.48 17.65
C ASP A 186 -7.93 -9.54 16.54
N GLY A 187 -7.46 -9.21 15.33
CA GLY A 187 -7.50 -10.07 14.14
C GLY A 187 -8.81 -9.95 13.35
N MET A 188 -9.71 -9.04 13.69
CA MET A 188 -11.00 -8.84 13.03
C MET A 188 -11.28 -7.37 12.75
N VAL A 189 -11.50 -6.99 11.49
CA VAL A 189 -12.15 -5.71 11.17
C VAL A 189 -13.62 -5.78 11.54
N GLY A 190 -14.01 -5.03 12.56
CA GLY A 190 -15.35 -5.05 13.08
C GLY A 190 -15.83 -3.72 13.65
N VAL A 191 -16.75 -3.84 14.61
CA VAL A 191 -17.38 -2.67 15.22
C VAL A 191 -16.37 -1.87 16.04
N THR A 192 -15.40 -2.52 16.68
CA THR A 192 -14.41 -1.82 17.50
C THR A 192 -13.52 -0.92 16.66
N ASP A 193 -13.08 -1.39 15.49
CA ASP A 193 -12.28 -0.61 14.54
C ASP A 193 -13.09 0.53 13.93
N LEU A 194 -14.34 0.26 13.55
CA LEU A 194 -15.24 1.30 13.07
C LEU A 194 -15.41 2.42 14.12
N LEU A 195 -15.53 2.04 15.40
CA LEU A 195 -15.64 3.01 16.48
C LEU A 195 -14.34 3.79 16.69
N ALA A 196 -13.17 3.16 16.48
CA ALA A 196 -11.88 3.84 16.54
C ALA A 196 -11.76 4.93 15.46
N VAL A 197 -12.20 4.67 14.22
CA VAL A 197 -12.26 5.68 13.15
C VAL A 197 -13.20 6.83 13.50
N ILE A 198 -14.37 6.54 14.07
CA ILE A 198 -15.34 7.58 14.45
C ILE A 198 -14.82 8.42 15.63
N ASP A 199 -14.11 7.83 16.59
CA ASP A 199 -13.54 8.55 17.73
C ASP A 199 -12.39 9.49 17.31
N ALA A 200 -11.59 9.06 16.33
CA ALA A 200 -10.46 9.83 15.81
C ALA A 200 -10.85 10.86 14.72
N TRP A 201 -12.14 11.05 14.43
CA TRP A 201 -12.62 11.83 13.29
C TRP A 201 -11.99 13.23 13.16
N GLY A 202 -11.41 13.52 11.99
CA GLY A 202 -10.79 14.81 11.69
C GLY A 202 -9.44 15.05 12.37
N GLN A 203 -8.86 14.04 13.03
CA GLN A 203 -7.44 14.07 13.41
C GLN A 203 -6.55 13.69 12.22
N SER A 204 -5.27 13.98 12.34
CA SER A 204 -4.23 13.65 11.36
C SER A 204 -3.20 12.73 12.02
N GLU A 205 -2.61 11.80 11.26
CA GLU A 205 -1.51 10.93 11.73
C GLU A 205 -1.90 10.06 12.94
N SER A 206 -2.99 9.30 12.81
CA SER A 206 -3.47 8.32 13.80
C SER A 206 -3.52 6.94 13.17
N ASP A 207 -3.48 5.89 13.99
CA ASP A 207 -3.68 4.49 13.56
C ASP A 207 -5.09 4.23 12.96
N ALA A 208 -5.98 5.21 12.98
CA ALA A 208 -7.32 5.18 12.39
C ALA A 208 -7.41 5.81 10.99
N ASP A 209 -6.30 6.34 10.47
CA ASP A 209 -6.12 6.69 9.05
C ASP A 209 -5.76 5.42 8.28
N VAL A 210 -6.79 4.61 8.01
CA VAL A 210 -6.61 3.24 7.52
C VAL A 210 -6.35 3.18 6.01
N ASN A 211 -6.47 4.31 5.31
CA ASN A 211 -6.12 4.43 3.90
C ASN A 211 -4.82 5.22 3.65
N ASP A 212 -4.12 5.63 4.72
CA ASP A 212 -2.88 6.40 4.72
C ASP A 212 -2.95 7.70 3.88
N ASP A 213 -4.10 8.36 3.83
CA ASP A 213 -4.29 9.60 3.05
C ASP A 213 -3.98 10.90 3.84
N GLY A 214 -3.77 10.77 5.16
CA GLY A 214 -3.39 11.83 6.08
C GLY A 214 -4.57 12.46 6.83
N ASP A 215 -5.81 12.13 6.48
CA ASP A 215 -7.02 12.71 7.06
C ASP A 215 -8.02 11.63 7.48
N ILE A 216 -8.41 11.57 8.76
CA ILE A 216 -9.41 10.58 9.21
C ILE A 216 -10.82 11.06 8.85
N ASN A 217 -11.42 10.41 7.85
CA ASN A 217 -12.66 10.84 7.23
C ASN A 217 -13.56 9.68 6.75
N VAL A 218 -14.52 9.98 5.86
CA VAL A 218 -15.47 8.98 5.35
C VAL A 218 -14.77 7.89 4.55
N SER A 219 -13.62 8.19 3.95
CA SER A 219 -12.84 7.23 3.16
C SER A 219 -12.33 6.09 4.03
N ASP A 220 -11.88 6.38 5.26
CA ASP A 220 -11.47 5.38 6.25
C ASP A 220 -12.62 4.49 6.68
N VAL A 221 -13.79 5.09 6.95
CA VAL A 221 -15.00 4.32 7.28
C VAL A 221 -15.40 3.36 6.16
N LEU A 222 -15.27 3.80 4.90
CA LEU A 222 -15.57 2.95 3.75
C LEU A 222 -14.55 1.82 3.60
N GLN A 223 -13.29 2.06 3.98
CA GLN A 223 -12.25 1.03 3.99
C GLN A 223 -12.51 -0.01 5.09
N ILE A 224 -12.86 0.40 6.32
CA ILE A 224 -13.32 -0.51 7.40
C ILE A 224 -14.47 -1.41 6.92
N VAL A 225 -15.49 -0.81 6.29
CA VAL A 225 -16.65 -1.57 5.81
C VAL A 225 -16.29 -2.50 4.63
N SER A 226 -15.32 -2.10 3.81
CA SER A 226 -14.80 -2.93 2.72
C SER A 226 -14.05 -4.15 3.25
N ASP A 227 -13.31 -3.97 4.34
CA ASP A 227 -12.42 -4.99 4.91
C ASP A 227 -13.09 -5.83 6.01
N TRP A 228 -14.39 -5.57 6.27
CA TRP A 228 -15.15 -6.17 7.37
C TRP A 228 -15.04 -7.70 7.41
N GLY A 229 -14.57 -8.23 8.54
CA GLY A 229 -14.34 -9.65 8.74
C GLY A 229 -12.95 -9.94 9.29
N SER A 230 -12.52 -11.19 9.18
CA SER A 230 -11.17 -11.59 9.59
C SER A 230 -10.13 -10.92 8.71
N CYS A 231 -9.09 -10.41 9.35
CA CYS A 231 -7.79 -10.22 8.70
C CYS A 231 -7.11 -11.58 8.66
#